data_AF-M7NZK5-F1
#
_entry.id   AF-M7NZK5-F1
#
_cell.length_a   1.000
_cell.length_b   1.000
_cell.length_c   1.000
_cell.angle_alpha   90.00
_cell.angle_beta   90.00
_cell.angle_gamma   90.00
#
_symmetry.space_group_name_H-M   'P 1'
#
loop_
_entity.id
_entity.type
_entity.pdbx_description
1 polymer ?
#
loop_
_entity_poly.entity_id
_entity_poly.type
_entity_poly.pdbx_seq_one_letter_code
_entity_poly.pdbx_strand_id
1 'polypeptide(L)' 'MLIVNVKENESIDRALRRLKKKSQRAGTLTELRARQYFEKPSVARRTEKIKAAYRQKMQQQEQQ' A
#
# COMPACT_ATOMS: atom_id res chain seq x y z
N MET A 1 -16.47 1.13 2.53
CA MET A 1 -16.74 2.47 1.95
C MET A 1 -15.83 3.49 2.60
N LEU A 2 -15.03 4.24 1.82
CA LEU A 2 -14.10 5.23 2.36
C LEU A 2 -14.81 6.58 2.52
N ILE A 3 -15.02 7.00 3.77
CA ILE A 3 -15.62 8.31 4.09
C ILE A 3 -14.53 9.25 4.61
N VAL A 4 -14.48 10.48 4.09
CA VAL A 4 -13.58 11.55 4.55
C VAL A 4 -14.44 12.75 4.91
N ASN A 5 -14.51 13.07 6.20
CA ASN A 5 -15.25 14.22 6.69
C ASN A 5 -14.44 15.50 6.44
N VAL A 6 -15.03 16.46 5.73
CA VAL A 6 -14.43 17.77 5.47
C VAL A 6 -15.04 18.77 6.45
N LYS A 7 -14.21 19.57 7.13
CA LYS A 7 -14.68 20.64 8.02
C LYS A 7 -14.84 21.95 7.23
N GLU A 8 -15.68 22.85 7.74
CA GLU A 8 -16.08 24.10 7.04
C GLU A 8 -14.91 25.03 6.70
N ASN A 9 -13.81 25.00 7.46
CA ASN A 9 -12.60 25.82 7.21
C ASN A 9 -11.43 25.04 6.59
N GLU A 10 -11.70 23.90 5.93
CA GLU A 10 -10.64 23.09 5.32
C GLU A 10 -10.48 23.37 3.83
N SER A 11 -9.25 23.66 3.40
CA SER A 11 -8.91 23.74 1.98
C SER A 11 -9.15 22.39 1.28
N ILE A 12 -9.80 22.43 0.11
CA ILE A 12 -10.11 21.27 -0.73
C ILE A 12 -8.87 20.40 -0.99
N ASP A 13 -7.70 21.01 -1.17
CA ASP A 13 -6.45 20.28 -1.43
C ASP A 13 -6.07 19.36 -0.25
N ARG A 14 -6.28 19.81 0.99
CA ARG A 14 -6.01 19.01 2.20
C ARG A 14 -6.97 17.82 2.30
N ALA A 15 -8.24 18.03 1.99
CA ALA A 15 -9.23 16.96 1.95
C ALA A 15 -8.86 15.89 0.90
N LEU A 16 -8.46 16.31 -0.31
CA LEU A 16 -7.99 15.42 -1.38
C LEU A 16 -6.74 14.64 -0.99
N ARG A 17 -5.74 15.28 -0.36
CA ARG A 17 -4.54 14.58 0.12
C ARG A 17 -4.88 13.51 1.15
N ARG A 18 -5.79 13.79 2.09
CA ARG A 18 -6.24 12.79 3.07
C ARG A 18 -6.99 11.65 2.41
N LEU A 19 -7.87 11.93 1.45
CA LEU A 19 -8.56 10.90 0.68
C LEU A 19 -7.57 10.01 -0.06
N LYS A 20 -6.59 10.60 -0.76
CA LYS A 20 -5.53 9.88 -1.47
C LYS A 20 -4.74 8.98 -0.51
N LYS A 21 -4.32 9.50 0.65
CA LYS A 21 -3.60 8.73 1.67
C LYS A 21 -4.45 7.59 2.25
N LYS A 22 -5.75 7.84 2.50
CA LYS A 22 -6.69 6.84 3.02
C LYS A 22 -6.96 5.73 1.98
N SER A 23 -7.06 6.10 0.70
CA SER A 23 -7.21 5.17 -0.42
C SER A 23 -5.96 4.31 -0.61
N GLN A 24 -4.76 4.90 -0.57
CA GLN A 24 -3.50 4.16 -0.61
C GLN A 24 -3.36 3.21 0.59
N ARG A 25 -3.72 3.65 1.80
CA ARG A 25 -3.68 2.81 3.00
C ARG A 25 -4.69 1.68 2.97
N ALA A 26 -5.85 1.90 2.34
CA ALA A 26 -6.84 0.84 2.13
C ALA A 26 -6.36 -0.23 1.14
N GLY A 27 -5.32 0.05 0.33
CA GLY A 27 -4.71 -0.94 -0.55
C GLY A 27 -5.61 -1.44 -1.67
N THR A 28 -6.79 -0.83 -1.88
CA THR A 28 -7.82 -1.28 -2.82
C THR A 28 -7.28 -1.42 -4.25
N LEU A 29 -6.45 -0.48 -4.69
CA LEU A 29 -5.80 -0.55 -6.01
C LEU A 29 -4.76 -1.68 -6.12
N THR A 30 -4.07 -1.99 -5.04
CA THR A 30 -3.07 -3.07 -5.01
C THR A 30 -3.78 -4.43 -5.05
N GLU A 31 -4.84 -4.57 -4.26
CA GLU A 31 -5.66 -5.77 -4.22
C GLU A 31 -6.39 -6.01 -5.54
N LEU A 32 -6.93 -4.95 -6.16
CA LEU A 32 -7.58 -5.06 -7.46
C LEU A 32 -6.59 -5.55 -8.53
N ARG A 33 -5.35 -5.04 -8.56
CA ARG A 33 -4.31 -5.52 -9.47
C ARG A 33 -3.90 -6.97 -9.19
N ALA A 34 -3.75 -7.35 -7.93
CA ALA A 34 -3.39 -8.72 -7.56
C ALA A 34 -4.48 -9.74 -7.94
N ARG A 35 -5.74 -9.31 -7.97
CA ARG A 35 -6.90 -10.15 -8.34
C ARG A 35 -7.17 -10.23 -9.85
N GLN A 36 -6.43 -9.49 -10.69
CA GLN A 36 -6.63 -9.52 -12.15
C GLN A 36 -6.22 -10.85 -12.79
N TYR A 37 -5.35 -11.62 -12.15
CA TYR A 37 -4.87 -12.90 -12.63
C TYR A 37 -4.76 -13.89 -11.48
N PHE A 38 -4.82 -15.18 -11.80
CA PHE A 38 -4.55 -16.23 -10.83
C PHE A 38 -3.05 -16.37 -10.60
N GLU A 39 -2.61 -16.19 -9.36
CA GLU A 39 -1.25 -16.50 -8.93
C GLU A 39 -1.26 -17.79 -8.11
N LYS A 40 -0.49 -18.80 -8.53
CA LYS A 40 -0.36 -20.05 -7.77
C LYS A 40 0.23 -19.74 -6.38
N PRO A 41 -0.27 -20.35 -5.29
CA PRO A 41 0.18 -20.06 -3.93
C PRO A 41 1.69 -20.27 -3.71
N SER A 42 2.31 -21.19 -4.46
CA SER A 42 3.76 -21.40 -4.42
C SER A 42 4.54 -20.20 -4.96
N VAL A 43 4.03 -19.52 -5.99
CA VAL A 43 4.66 -18.35 -6.60
C VAL A 43 4.51 -17.15 -5.66
N ALA A 44 3.31 -16.91 -5.14
CA ALA A 44 3.04 -15.83 -4.18
C ALA A 44 3.96 -15.93 -2.95
N ARG A 45 4.04 -17.11 -2.32
CA ARG A 45 4.91 -17.36 -1.15
C ARG A 45 6.40 -17.16 -1.47
N ARG A 46 6.83 -17.49 -2.70
CA ARG A 46 8.22 -17.26 -3.13
C ARG A 46 8.51 -15.76 -3.26
N THR A 47 7.61 -15.01 -3.90
CA THR A 47 7.71 -13.56 -4.06
C THR A 47 7.77 -12.83 -2.71
N GLU A 48 6.97 -13.25 -1.74
CA GLU A 48 6.99 -12.72 -0.37
C GLU A 48 8.34 -12.90 0.32
N LYS A 49 8.92 -14.11 0.26
CA LYS A 49 10.23 -14.40 0.86
C LYS A 49 11.34 -13.57 0.25
N ILE A 50 11.37 -13.44 -1.07
CA ILE A 50 12.37 -12.62 -1.78
C ILE A 50 12.26 -11.15 -1.35
N LYS A 51 11.04 -10.60 -1.30
CA LYS A 51 10.81 -9.23 -0.84
C LYS A 51 11.22 -9.02 0.63
N ALA A 52 11.00 -10.01 1.49
CA ALA A 52 11.41 -9.94 2.90
C ALA A 52 12.94 -9.92 3.04
N ALA A 53 13.64 -10.84 2.36
CA ALA A 53 15.10 -10.90 2.37
C ALA A 53 15.73 -9.61 1.83
N TYR A 54 15.17 -9.04 0.74
CA TYR A 54 15.62 -7.77 0.20
C TYR A 54 15.47 -6.63 1.21
N ARG A 55 14.31 -6.49 1.86
CA ARG A 55 14.08 -5.44 2.88
C ARG A 55 15.02 -5.59 4.07
N GLN A 56 15.23 -6.82 4.55
CA GLN A 56 16.15 -7.08 5.65
C GLN A 56 17.59 -6.68 5.30
N LYS A 57 18.05 -7.01 4.08
CA LYS A 57 19.38 -6.62 3.61
C LYS A 57 19.53 -5.10 3.57
N MET A 58 18.54 -4.37 3.05
CA MET A 58 18.58 -2.91 3.01
C MET A 58 18.65 -2.30 4.42
N GLN A 59 17.86 -2.81 5.37
CA GLN A 59 17.89 -2.33 6.77
C GLN A 59 19.22 -2.60 7.46
N GLN A 60 19.85 -3.75 7.19
CA GLN A 60 21.18 -4.06 7.72
C GLN A 60 22.26 -3.14 7.15
N GLN A 61 22.15 -2.74 5.89
CA GLN A 61 23.06 -1.78 5.27
C GLN A 61 22.89 -0.36 5.83
N GLU A 62 21.68 0.04 6.22
CA GLU A 62 21.45 1.35 6.85
C GLU A 62 21.95 1.43 8.30
N GLN A 63 22.14 0.28 8.97
CA GLN A 63 22.63 0.19 10.36
C GLN A 63 24.16 0.07 10.48
N GLN A 64 24.84 -0.17 9.36
CA GLN A 64 26.31 -0.24 9.27
C GLN A 64 26.87 1.12 8.86
#